data_AF-A0A7J0H5U1-F1
#
_entry.id   AF-A0A7J0H5U1-F1
#
_cell.length_a   1.000
_cell.length_b   1.000
_cell.length_c   1.000
_cell.angle_alpha   90.00
_cell.angle_beta   90.00
_cell.angle_gamma   90.00
#
_symmetry.space_group_name_H-M   'P 1'
#
loop_
_entity.id
_entity.type
_entity.pdbx_description
1 polymer ?
#
loop_
_entity_poly.entity_id
_entity_poly.type
_entity_poly.pdbx_seq_one_letter_code
_entity_poly.pdbx_strand_id
1 'polypeptide(L)'
;MEESFGLYDFEVEDLQTPNNNVERLEAPSSGMFFETIEEARKYYEDYGRQNGFWIRTRTSSKGQNRSNDVTSVLFVCAKEGMYVRKAEKEGVKGNDEREKR
;
A
#
# COMPACT_ATOMS: atom_id res chain seq x y z
N MET A 1 56.98 -19.62 -1.66
CA MET A 1 56.22 -18.61 -2.39
C MET A 1 54.76 -18.98 -2.17
N GLU A 2 54.26 -18.58 -1.02
CA GLU A 2 52.84 -18.64 -0.70
C GLU A 2 52.12 -17.72 -1.68
N GLU A 3 50.98 -18.14 -2.22
CA GLU A 3 49.87 -17.21 -2.47
C GLU A 3 48.54 -17.94 -2.24
N SER A 4 47.93 -17.50 -1.15
CA SER A 4 46.64 -17.83 -0.62
C SER A 4 45.54 -17.37 -1.58
N PHE A 5 44.71 -18.30 -2.08
CA PHE A 5 43.40 -17.97 -2.65
C PHE A 5 42.41 -17.82 -1.48
N GLY A 6 42.60 -16.76 -0.69
CA GLY A 6 41.63 -16.31 0.31
C GLY A 6 40.40 -15.77 -0.41
N LEU A 7 39.28 -16.45 -0.22
CA LEU A 7 37.94 -16.01 -0.59
C LEU A 7 37.74 -14.58 -0.10
N TYR A 8 37.53 -13.65 -1.02
CA TYR A 8 37.00 -12.33 -0.72
C TYR A 8 35.64 -12.52 -0.04
N ASP A 9 35.49 -11.98 1.17
CA ASP A 9 34.20 -11.83 1.82
C ASP A 9 33.32 -10.96 0.92
N PHE A 10 32.39 -11.63 0.24
CA PHE A 10 31.21 -11.00 -0.32
C PHE A 10 30.37 -10.59 0.89
N GLU A 11 30.55 -9.35 1.36
CA GLU A 11 29.56 -8.71 2.23
C GLU A 11 28.27 -8.60 1.42
N VAL A 12 27.48 -9.67 1.46
CA VAL A 12 26.04 -9.60 1.22
C VAL A 12 25.55 -8.75 2.37
N GLU A 13 25.15 -7.51 2.07
CA GLU A 13 24.35 -6.71 2.98
C GLU A 13 23.19 -7.57 3.45
N ASP A 14 23.36 -8.11 4.66
CA ASP A 14 22.46 -9.03 5.32
C ASP A 14 21.14 -8.31 5.53
N LEU A 15 20.16 -8.71 4.71
CA LEU A 15 18.74 -8.78 5.00
C LEU A 15 18.22 -7.66 5.91
N GLN A 16 17.37 -6.78 5.36
CA GLN A 16 16.35 -6.12 6.17
C GLN A 16 15.63 -7.17 7.02
N THR A 17 16.11 -7.34 8.25
CA THR A 17 15.37 -7.99 9.31
C THR A 17 14.08 -7.18 9.43
N PRO A 18 12.89 -7.79 9.30
CA PRO A 18 11.66 -7.10 9.61
C PRO A 18 11.75 -6.82 11.11
N ASN A 19 12.09 -5.59 11.46
CA ASN A 19 12.05 -5.13 12.83
C ASN A 19 10.58 -5.27 13.26
N ASN A 20 10.25 -6.40 13.89
CA ASN A 20 8.92 -6.76 14.36
C ASN A 20 8.44 -5.86 15.52
N ASN A 21 9.16 -4.78 15.81
CA ASN A 21 8.64 -3.62 16.52
C ASN A 21 7.76 -2.80 15.57
N VAL A 22 6.69 -3.41 15.08
CA VAL A 22 5.64 -2.66 14.40
C VAL A 22 4.95 -1.85 15.49
N GLU A 23 5.41 -0.59 15.67
CA GLU A 23 4.71 0.35 16.54
C GLU A 23 3.24 0.34 16.16
N ARG A 24 2.40 0.18 17.19
CA ARG A 24 0.95 0.13 17.00
C ARG A 24 0.54 1.48 16.41
N LEU A 25 0.12 1.47 15.15
CA LEU A 25 -0.28 2.70 14.48
C LEU A 25 -1.56 3.21 15.13
N GLU A 26 -1.56 4.49 15.47
CA GLU A 26 -2.74 5.15 16.00
C GLU A 26 -3.86 5.19 14.96
N ALA A 27 -5.10 5.34 15.44
CA ALA A 27 -6.24 5.48 14.56
C ALA A 27 -6.10 6.77 13.73
N PRO A 28 -6.33 6.72 12.40
CA PRO A 28 -6.29 7.91 11.57
C PRO A 28 -7.27 8.97 12.07
N SER A 29 -6.83 10.22 12.14
CA SER A 29 -7.63 11.35 12.62
C SER A 29 -7.72 12.45 11.56
N SER A 30 -8.78 13.27 11.66
CA SER A 30 -8.96 14.41 10.77
C SER A 30 -7.85 15.45 11.00
N GLY A 31 -7.19 15.89 9.92
CA GLY A 31 -6.12 16.89 10.00
C GLY A 31 -4.70 16.30 10.07
N MET A 32 -4.54 14.99 9.88
CA MET A 32 -3.21 14.43 9.59
C MET A 32 -2.69 14.96 8.25
N PHE A 33 -1.39 15.24 8.21
CA PHE A 33 -0.67 15.70 7.02
C PHE A 33 0.39 14.67 6.65
N PHE A 34 0.56 14.46 5.34
CA PHE A 34 1.59 13.62 4.76
C PHE A 34 2.30 14.41 3.68
N GLU A 35 3.60 14.17 3.49
CA GLU A 35 4.39 14.87 2.48
C GLU A 35 4.04 14.39 1.07
N THR A 36 3.68 13.10 0.94
CA THR A 36 3.35 12.47 -0.34
C THR A 36 2.11 11.58 -0.26
N ILE A 37 1.52 11.31 -1.42
CA ILE A 37 0.40 10.38 -1.55
C ILE A 37 0.86 8.95 -1.19
N GLU A 38 2.07 8.59 -1.58
CA GLU A 38 2.68 7.29 -1.31
C GLU A 38 2.90 7.07 0.19
N GLU A 39 3.34 8.09 0.91
CA GLU A 39 3.49 8.04 2.37
C GLU A 39 2.13 7.86 3.06
N ALA A 40 1.14 8.68 2.68
CA ALA A 40 -0.22 8.53 3.18
C ALA A 40 -0.73 7.10 2.93
N ARG A 41 -0.55 6.59 1.71
CA ARG A 41 -0.96 5.24 1.33
C ARG A 41 -0.31 4.19 2.23
N LYS A 42 1.01 4.26 2.43
CA LYS A 42 1.75 3.31 3.26
C LYS A 42 1.23 3.32 4.71
N TYR A 43 1.00 4.50 5.28
CA TYR A 43 0.43 4.62 6.61
C TYR A 43 -0.93 3.92 6.74
N TYR A 44 -1.84 4.14 5.80
CA TYR A 44 -3.16 3.49 5.82
C TYR A 44 -3.10 2.00 5.49
N GLU A 45 -2.15 1.54 4.66
CA GLU A 45 -1.90 0.11 4.41
C GLU A 45 -1.40 -0.60 5.66
N ASP A 46 -0.42 -0.04 6.35
CA ASP A 46 0.14 -0.62 7.57
C ASP A 46 -0.88 -0.58 8.71
N TYR A 47 -1.64 0.51 8.86
CA TYR A 47 -2.75 0.58 9.80
C TYR A 47 -3.81 -0.49 9.51
N GLY A 48 -4.22 -0.62 8.24
CA GLY A 48 -5.17 -1.66 7.84
C GLY A 48 -4.64 -3.06 8.16
N ARG A 49 -3.38 -3.35 7.84
CA ARG A 49 -2.73 -4.64 8.13
C ARG A 49 -2.77 -4.96 9.63
N GLN A 50 -2.46 -4.00 10.50
CA GLN A 50 -2.56 -4.18 11.95
C GLN A 50 -4.00 -4.43 12.43
N ASN A 51 -4.99 -3.89 11.72
CA ASN A 51 -6.41 -4.03 12.04
C ASN A 51 -7.12 -5.14 11.23
N GLY A 52 -6.40 -5.93 10.45
CA GLY A 52 -6.94 -7.08 9.72
C GLY A 52 -7.78 -6.73 8.48
N PHE A 53 -7.43 -5.65 7.78
CA PHE A 53 -8.00 -5.33 6.47
C PHE A 53 -6.97 -4.67 5.53
N TRP A 54 -7.15 -4.82 4.23
CA TRP A 54 -6.36 -4.08 3.24
C TRP A 54 -7.10 -2.83 2.77
N ILE A 55 -6.36 -1.87 2.21
CA ILE A 55 -6.96 -0.71 1.56
C ILE A 55 -6.82 -0.80 0.03
N ARG A 56 -7.76 -0.21 -0.69
CA ARG A 56 -7.72 -0.01 -2.14
C ARG A 56 -7.96 1.46 -2.48
N THR A 57 -7.45 1.89 -3.62
CA THR A 57 -7.73 3.24 -4.13
C THR A 57 -9.05 3.21 -4.91
N ARG A 58 -10.05 3.97 -4.45
CA ARG A 58 -11.37 4.04 -5.12
C ARG A 58 -11.38 5.09 -6.23
N THR A 59 -10.84 6.28 -5.96
CA THR A 59 -10.77 7.38 -6.92
C THR A 59 -9.51 8.20 -6.69
N SER A 60 -8.85 8.61 -7.77
CA SER A 60 -7.87 9.69 -7.78
C SER A 60 -8.43 10.84 -8.61
N SER A 61 -8.56 12.02 -8.00
CA SER A 61 -8.94 13.23 -8.73
C SER A 61 -7.68 13.91 -9.23
N LYS A 62 -7.66 14.21 -10.53
CA LYS A 62 -6.61 14.99 -11.16
C LYS A 62 -7.10 16.42 -11.29
N GLY A 63 -6.25 17.38 -10.93
CA GLY A 63 -6.57 18.80 -11.08
C GLY A 63 -6.85 19.13 -12.54
N GLN A 64 -7.79 20.04 -12.79
CA GLN A 64 -8.14 20.52 -14.13
C GLN A 64 -7.01 21.31 -14.83
N ASN A 65 -5.87 21.50 -14.16
CA ASN A 65 -4.71 22.18 -14.72
C ASN A 65 -4.01 21.29 -15.77
N ARG A 66 -3.32 21.95 -16.72
CA ARG A 66 -2.57 21.31 -17.82
C ARG A 66 -1.56 20.23 -17.38
N SER A 67 -1.21 20.21 -16.11
CA SER A 67 -0.24 19.27 -15.51
C SER A 67 -0.84 17.89 -15.19
N ASN A 68 -2.18 17.74 -15.15
CA ASN A 68 -2.84 16.45 -14.87
C ASN A 68 -2.39 15.81 -13.53
N ASP A 69 -1.96 16.62 -12.57
CA ASP A 69 -1.46 16.17 -11.27
C ASP A 69 -2.61 15.69 -10.38
N VAL A 70 -2.35 14.64 -9.60
CA VAL A 70 -3.31 14.11 -8.64
C VAL A 70 -3.47 15.10 -7.49
N THR A 71 -4.67 15.65 -7.33
CA THR A 71 -4.99 16.63 -6.28
C THR A 71 -5.61 15.97 -5.05
N SER A 72 -6.26 14.82 -5.22
CA SER A 72 -6.81 14.06 -4.10
C SER A 72 -6.94 12.57 -4.42
N VAL A 73 -6.85 11.73 -3.38
CA VAL A 73 -6.99 10.28 -3.46
C VAL A 73 -7.95 9.81 -2.37
N LEU A 74 -8.82 8.86 -2.72
CA LEU A 74 -9.73 8.21 -1.79
C LEU A 74 -9.30 6.76 -1.59
N PHE A 75 -8.82 6.43 -0.39
CA PHE A 75 -8.56 5.07 0.06
C PHE A 75 -9.82 4.49 0.74
N VAL A 76 -10.17 3.25 0.43
CA VAL A 76 -11.29 2.53 1.04
C VAL A 76 -10.84 1.15 1.52
N CYS A 77 -11.54 0.58 2.50
CA CYS A 77 -11.27 -0.77 2.97
C CYS A 77 -11.65 -1.80 1.89
N ALA A 78 -10.84 -2.85 1.72
CA ALA A 78 -11.10 -3.94 0.78
C ALA A 78 -12.36 -4.76 1.15
N LYS A 79 -12.77 -4.74 2.42
CA LYS A 79 -14.04 -5.34 2.87
C LYS A 79 -15.27 -4.50 2.50
N GLU A 80 -15.10 -3.24 2.10
CA GLU A 80 -16.21 -2.48 1.51
C GLU A 80 -16.53 -3.10 0.15
N GLY A 81 -17.54 -3.97 0.15
CA GLY A 81 -18.01 -4.68 -1.02
C GLY A 81 -18.15 -3.80 -2.25
N MET A 82 -18.10 -4.42 -3.43
CA MET A 82 -18.18 -3.70 -4.69
C MET A 82 -19.51 -2.96 -4.79
N TYR A 83 -19.48 -1.66 -5.10
CA TYR A 83 -20.70 -0.90 -5.34
C TYR A 83 -21.40 -1.43 -6.59
N VAL A 84 -22.49 -2.18 -6.40
CA VAL A 84 -23.32 -2.67 -7.49
C VAL A 84 -24.39 -1.63 -7.77
N ARG A 85 -24.48 -1.14 -9.01
CA ARG A 85 -25.60 -0.27 -9.42
C ARG A 85 -26.89 -1.08 -9.34
N LYS A 86 -27.99 -0.43 -8.92
CA LYS A 86 -29.29 -1.06 -8.63
C LYS A 86 -29.92 -1.90 -9.77
N ALA A 87 -29.35 -1.89 -10.97
CA ALA A 87 -29.87 -2.60 -12.15
C ALA A 87 -29.35 -4.05 -12.31
N GLU A 88 -28.30 -4.47 -11.61
CA GLU A 88 -27.65 -5.78 -11.83
C GLU A 88 -27.60 -6.63 -10.54
N LYS A 89 -28.77 -6.88 -9.94
CA LYS A 89 -28.88 -7.67 -8.70
C LYS A 89 -28.81 -9.20 -8.89
N GLU A 90 -28.46 -9.71 -10.06
CA GLU A 90 -28.31 -11.16 -10.27
C GLU A 90 -26.88 -11.52 -10.68
N GLY A 91 -26.07 -11.93 -9.70
CA GLY A 91 -24.89 -12.79 -9.90
C GLY A 91 -23.54 -12.09 -10.16
N VAL A 92 -22.95 -11.45 -9.15
CA VAL A 92 -21.52 -11.08 -9.21
C VAL A 92 -20.69 -12.11 -8.45
N LYS A 93 -20.12 -13.07 -9.19
CA LYS A 93 -18.94 -13.82 -8.72
C LYS A 93 -17.79 -12.81 -8.66
N GLY A 94 -17.26 -12.55 -7.47
CA GLY A 94 -16.08 -11.70 -7.30
C GLY A 94 -14.90 -12.37 -7.98
N ASN A 95 -14.45 -11.83 -9.11
CA ASN A 95 -13.13 -12.16 -9.64
C ASN A 95 -12.12 -11.34 -8.85
N ASP A 96 -11.57 -11.95 -7.82
CA ASP A 96 -10.39 -11.47 -7.11
C ASP A 96 -9.17 -11.73 -8.00
N GLU A 97 -9.09 -11.02 -9.13
CA GLU A 97 -7.89 -10.99 -9.96
C GLU A 97 -6.87 -10.10 -9.29
N ARG A 98 -6.14 -10.75 -8.37
CA ARG A 98 -4.76 -10.47 -8.02
C ARG A 98 -3.99 -10.07 -9.29
N GLU A 99 -3.92 -8.78 -9.58
CA GLU A 99 -3.02 -8.25 -10.60
C GLU A 99 -1.60 -8.33 -10.03
N LYS A 100 -0.95 -9.44 -10.38
CA LYS A 100 0.47 -9.69 -10.26
C LYS A 100 1.26 -8.52 -10.83
N ARG A 101 2.14 -7.95 -10.01
CA ARG A 101 3.44 -7.46 -10.46
C ARG A 101 4.51 -8.32 -9.83
#